data_AF-A0A8J7MKK4-F1
#
_entry.id   AF-A0A8J7MKK4-F1
#
_cell.length_a   1.000
_cell.length_b   1.000
_cell.length_c   1.000
_cell.angle_alpha   90.00
_cell.angle_beta   90.00
_cell.angle_gamma   90.00
#
_symmetry.space_group_name_H-M   'P 1'
#
loop_
_entity.id
_entity.type
_entity.pdbx_description
1 polymer ?
#
loop_
_entity_poly.entity_id
_entity_poly.type
_entity_poly.pdbx_seq_one_letter_code
_entity_poly.pdbx_strand_id
1 'polypeptide(L)'
;MKVLNNLLQLGLLTILSIMVVSCSSDQTETADANTTDVESTEINTRSASSKVSAKEYYYTNLAVFENGFTKVDLETLATLKGKKVNLVILYEADAPWAEIFNEGVYSETGNDTFNGLMESYKLDIVQQFAIDEDNEGLVLEPNAILENPVEAARELSLVENVLMVQIKEVPQEDDLNTTADVN
;
A
#
# COMPACT_ATOMS: atom_id res chain seq x y z
N MET A 1 -1.64 53.78 24.37
CA MET A 1 -2.79 54.01 25.27
C MET A 1 -3.82 52.94 24.93
N LYS A 2 -3.99 51.95 25.83
CA LYS A 2 -4.92 50.83 25.69
C LYS A 2 -6.32 51.30 26.07
N VAL A 3 -7.34 50.96 25.30
CA VAL A 3 -8.73 51.00 25.74
C VAL A 3 -9.42 49.73 25.26
N LEU A 4 -9.45 48.73 26.15
CA LEU A 4 -10.46 47.68 26.16
C LEU A 4 -11.80 48.35 26.50
N ASN A 5 -12.91 47.87 25.91
CA ASN A 5 -14.25 47.87 26.50
C ASN A 5 -15.24 47.16 25.58
N ASN A 6 -15.65 45.93 25.90
CA ASN A 6 -16.99 45.67 26.47
C ASN A 6 -17.22 44.17 26.62
N LEU A 7 -17.26 43.77 27.88
CA LEU A 7 -17.69 42.48 28.38
C LEU A 7 -19.19 42.56 28.70
N LEU A 8 -19.88 41.44 28.54
CA LEU A 8 -21.19 41.10 29.14
C LEU A 8 -22.47 41.72 28.55
N GLN A 9 -23.24 40.89 27.85
CA GLN A 9 -24.71 40.78 27.96
C GLN A 9 -25.12 39.42 27.34
N LEU A 10 -25.34 38.38 28.16
CA LEU A 10 -26.64 37.92 28.66
C LEU A 10 -27.52 37.24 27.60
N GLY A 11 -27.75 35.94 27.76
CA GLY A 11 -28.72 35.17 26.98
C GLY A 11 -28.76 33.68 27.35
N LEU A 12 -29.05 33.36 28.61
CA LEU A 12 -29.34 32.02 29.09
C LEU A 12 -30.87 31.87 29.16
N LEU A 13 -31.48 30.97 28.39
CA LEU A 13 -32.79 30.38 28.71
C LEU A 13 -33.03 29.03 28.01
N THR A 14 -33.50 28.10 28.82
CA THR A 14 -33.77 26.66 28.64
C THR A 14 -35.16 26.34 28.09
N ILE A 15 -35.31 25.28 27.27
CA ILE A 15 -36.51 24.41 27.10
C ILE A 15 -35.97 23.06 26.55
N LEU A 16 -35.96 21.88 27.18
CA LEU A 16 -36.92 21.02 27.91
C LEU A 16 -38.03 20.37 27.06
N SER A 17 -37.83 19.08 26.75
CA SER A 17 -38.80 17.95 26.68
C SER A 17 -39.08 17.21 25.35
N ILE A 18 -38.65 15.94 25.37
CA ILE A 18 -39.39 14.67 25.15
C ILE A 18 -40.08 14.43 23.79
N MET A 19 -39.61 13.39 23.09
CA MET A 19 -40.49 12.42 22.44
C MET A 19 -40.05 10.99 22.79
N VAL A 20 -40.92 10.29 23.51
CA VAL A 20 -40.95 8.84 23.70
C VAL A 20 -41.47 8.20 22.42
N VAL A 21 -40.76 7.20 21.89
CA VAL A 21 -41.34 6.22 20.97
C VAL A 21 -41.30 4.87 21.67
N SER A 22 -42.50 4.39 22.00
CA SER A 22 -42.79 3.05 22.47
C SER A 22 -42.96 2.15 21.25
N CYS A 23 -42.27 1.02 21.22
CA CYS A 23 -42.73 -0.17 20.50
C CYS A 23 -42.50 -1.37 21.43
N SER A 24 -43.47 -1.56 22.31
CA SER A 24 -43.77 -2.87 22.87
C SER A 24 -44.50 -3.67 21.79
N SER A 25 -43.91 -4.76 21.33
CA SER A 25 -44.61 -5.81 20.60
C SER A 25 -44.32 -7.12 21.31
N ASP A 26 -45.35 -7.67 21.93
CA ASP A 26 -45.42 -9.07 22.35
C ASP A 26 -45.23 -9.97 21.12
N GLN A 27 -44.26 -10.89 21.17
CA GLN A 27 -44.29 -12.09 20.33
C GLN A 27 -43.48 -13.24 20.96
N THR A 28 -44.22 -14.10 21.67
CA THR A 28 -44.27 -15.56 21.51
C THR A 28 -42.96 -16.36 21.50
N GLU A 29 -42.76 -17.16 22.56
CA GLU A 29 -41.93 -18.38 22.54
C GLU A 29 -42.33 -19.28 21.36
N THR A 30 -41.38 -19.60 20.48
CA THR A 30 -41.34 -20.88 19.76
C THR A 30 -39.89 -21.31 19.59
N ALA A 31 -39.70 -22.62 19.76
CA ALA A 31 -38.44 -23.32 19.92
C ALA A 31 -37.59 -23.46 18.64
N ASP A 32 -36.36 -23.90 18.89
CA ASP A 32 -35.39 -24.53 17.98
C ASP A 32 -34.71 -23.65 16.93
N ALA A 33 -33.48 -23.26 17.25
CA ALA A 33 -32.38 -23.37 16.31
C ALA A 33 -31.08 -23.62 17.10
N ASN A 34 -30.53 -24.81 16.90
CA ASN A 34 -29.22 -25.25 17.33
C ASN A 34 -28.17 -24.27 16.77
N THR A 35 -27.79 -23.24 17.54
CA THR A 35 -26.67 -22.37 17.17
C THR A 35 -25.40 -23.09 17.56
N THR A 36 -24.81 -23.77 16.59
CA THR A 36 -23.40 -24.12 16.64
C THR A 36 -22.66 -22.79 16.76
N ASP A 37 -22.08 -22.52 17.93
CA ASP A 37 -21.00 -21.55 18.10
C ASP A 37 -19.86 -22.02 17.20
N VAL A 38 -19.92 -21.64 15.93
CA VAL A 38 -18.75 -21.58 15.08
C VAL A 38 -18.14 -20.24 15.42
N GLU A 39 -17.24 -20.26 16.40
CA GLU A 39 -16.17 -19.29 16.51
C GLU A 39 -15.57 -19.18 15.10
N SER A 40 -15.98 -18.15 14.37
CA SER A 40 -15.39 -17.79 13.10
C SER A 40 -13.99 -17.28 13.44
N THR A 41 -13.08 -18.23 13.65
CA THR A 41 -11.66 -18.03 13.42
C THR A 41 -11.61 -17.51 12.00
N GLU A 42 -11.38 -16.21 11.85
CA GLU A 42 -11.09 -15.62 10.55
C GLU A 42 -9.92 -16.42 9.99
N ILE A 43 -10.24 -17.38 9.12
CA ILE A 43 -9.24 -18.10 8.36
C ILE A 43 -8.57 -17.01 7.58
N ASN A 44 -7.33 -16.71 7.95
CA ASN A 44 -6.48 -15.72 7.32
C ASN A 44 -6.31 -16.15 5.85
N THR A 45 -7.21 -15.69 4.99
CA THR A 45 -7.32 -16.09 3.58
C THR A 45 -6.11 -15.65 2.77
N ARG A 46 -5.21 -14.86 3.39
CA ARG A 46 -3.85 -14.52 2.93
C ARG A 46 -3.02 -15.73 2.50
N SER A 47 -3.20 -16.88 3.12
CA SER A 47 -2.39 -18.07 2.82
C SER A 47 -2.83 -18.86 1.58
N ALA A 48 -4.00 -18.57 0.98
CA ALA A 48 -4.62 -19.47 0.00
C ALA A 48 -4.83 -18.89 -1.41
N SER A 49 -4.74 -17.57 -1.60
CA SER A 49 -4.86 -16.95 -2.93
C SER A 49 -3.50 -16.93 -3.62
N SER A 50 -3.30 -17.85 -4.56
CA SER A 50 -2.23 -17.91 -5.57
C SER A 50 -1.03 -16.98 -5.34
N LYS A 51 -0.02 -17.46 -4.58
CA LYS A 51 1.34 -16.93 -4.62
C LYS A 51 1.85 -17.03 -6.06
N VAL A 52 1.59 -16.02 -6.88
CA VAL A 52 2.29 -15.87 -8.15
C VAL A 52 3.74 -15.62 -7.77
N SER A 53 4.61 -16.60 -8.03
CA SER A 53 6.05 -16.40 -7.91
C SER A 53 6.39 -15.22 -8.83
N ALA A 54 6.65 -14.05 -8.24
CA ALA A 54 7.02 -12.89 -9.02
C ALA A 54 8.27 -13.21 -9.83
N LYS A 55 8.25 -12.85 -11.11
CA LYS A 55 9.41 -12.95 -12.01
C LYS A 55 10.61 -12.11 -11.54
N GLU A 56 10.47 -11.37 -10.45
CA GLU A 56 11.36 -10.31 -9.99
C GLU A 56 12.64 -10.74 -9.27
N TYR A 57 12.85 -12.04 -9.06
CA TYR A 57 14.05 -12.53 -8.38
C TYR A 57 15.29 -12.62 -9.28
N TYR A 58 15.21 -12.27 -10.57
CA TYR A 58 16.31 -12.44 -11.53
C TYR A 58 16.99 -11.16 -12.00
N TYR A 59 16.61 -9.98 -11.50
CA TYR A 59 17.19 -8.70 -11.96
C TYR A 59 18.23 -8.13 -10.99
N THR A 60 19.21 -7.42 -11.55
CA THR A 60 20.26 -6.76 -10.77
C THR A 60 19.68 -5.64 -9.92
N ASN A 61 19.88 -5.72 -8.61
CA ASN A 61 19.60 -4.63 -7.68
C ASN A 61 20.64 -3.52 -7.85
N LEU A 62 20.20 -2.33 -8.25
CA LEU A 62 21.05 -1.16 -8.46
C LEU A 62 21.17 -0.31 -7.19
N ALA A 63 20.07 -0.20 -6.44
CA ALA A 63 20.05 0.47 -5.14
C ALA A 63 18.87 -0.03 -4.29
N VAL A 64 19.00 0.11 -2.98
CA VAL A 64 17.94 -0.19 -2.00
C VAL A 64 17.78 1.00 -1.08
N PHE A 65 16.53 1.40 -0.86
CA PHE A 65 16.12 2.46 0.05
C PHE A 65 15.28 1.88 1.19
N GLU A 66 15.71 2.13 2.42
CA GLU A 66 15.02 1.76 3.65
C GLU A 66 14.76 3.05 4.42
N ASN A 67 13.49 3.41 4.64
CA ASN A 67 13.08 4.62 5.36
C ASN A 67 13.80 5.90 4.85
N GLY A 68 13.91 6.06 3.54
CA GLY A 68 14.55 7.19 2.88
C GLY A 68 16.09 7.15 2.83
N PHE A 69 16.73 6.11 3.33
CA PHE A 69 18.20 5.98 3.35
C PHE A 69 18.69 4.86 2.43
N THR A 70 19.85 5.08 1.82
CA THR A 70 20.55 4.05 1.04
C THR A 70 22.02 3.96 1.44
N LYS A 71 22.61 2.77 1.27
CA LYS A 71 24.04 2.51 1.50
C LYS A 71 24.88 2.70 0.23
N VAL A 72 24.23 2.94 -0.92
CA VAL A 72 24.88 3.18 -2.20
C VAL A 72 25.43 4.60 -2.24
N ASP A 73 26.64 4.76 -2.75
CA ASP A 73 27.30 6.06 -2.83
C ASP A 73 26.67 6.97 -3.91
N LEU A 74 26.90 8.28 -3.78
CA LEU A 74 26.29 9.29 -4.64
C LEU A 74 26.72 9.17 -6.11
N GLU A 75 27.95 8.72 -6.38
CA GLU A 75 28.45 8.59 -7.76
C GLU A 75 27.68 7.48 -8.48
N THR A 76 27.47 6.34 -7.80
CA THR A 76 26.66 5.24 -8.31
C THR A 76 25.21 5.66 -8.50
N LEU A 77 24.60 6.37 -7.54
CA LEU A 77 23.22 6.86 -7.65
C LEU A 77 23.04 7.83 -8.83
N ALA A 78 24.02 8.70 -9.09
CA ALA A 78 23.97 9.64 -10.21
C ALA A 78 23.89 8.93 -11.58
N THR A 79 24.42 7.70 -11.68
CA THR A 79 24.33 6.90 -12.92
C THR A 79 22.93 6.40 -13.24
N LEU A 80 21.99 6.46 -12.28
CA LEU A 80 20.62 5.97 -12.45
C LEU A 80 19.72 6.97 -13.19
N LYS A 81 20.13 8.24 -13.28
CA LYS A 81 19.34 9.27 -13.96
C LYS A 81 19.08 8.90 -15.42
N GLY A 82 17.81 8.83 -15.80
CA GLY A 82 17.39 8.51 -17.17
C GLY A 82 17.62 7.06 -17.61
N LYS A 83 18.04 6.16 -16.69
CA LYS A 83 18.08 4.73 -16.99
C LYS A 83 16.67 4.15 -16.94
N LYS A 84 16.42 3.13 -17.79
CA LYS A 84 15.22 2.31 -17.70
C LYS A 84 15.36 1.39 -16.48
N VAL A 85 14.53 1.61 -15.47
CA VAL A 85 14.53 0.86 -14.21
C VAL A 85 13.10 0.56 -13.79
N ASN A 86 12.92 -0.50 -13.01
CA ASN A 86 11.69 -0.76 -12.27
C ASN A 86 11.93 -0.50 -10.78
N LEU A 87 10.86 -0.15 -10.06
CA LEU A 87 10.90 -0.04 -8.61
C LEU A 87 10.15 -1.22 -8.01
N VAL A 88 10.81 -1.92 -7.09
CA VAL A 88 10.21 -3.03 -6.35
C VAL A 88 10.02 -2.59 -4.91
N ILE A 89 8.78 -2.49 -4.47
CA ILE A 89 8.43 -2.16 -3.09
C ILE A 89 8.21 -3.46 -2.34
N LEU A 90 8.85 -3.61 -1.18
CA LEU A 90 8.53 -4.65 -0.21
C LEU A 90 7.83 -4.02 0.97
N TYR A 91 6.73 -4.61 1.42
CA TYR A 91 5.88 -4.09 2.49
C TYR A 91 5.33 -5.21 3.37
N GLU A 92 4.86 -4.82 4.56
CA GLU A 92 4.22 -5.75 5.50
C GLU A 92 2.88 -6.23 4.94
N ALA A 93 2.60 -7.53 5.04
CA ALA A 93 1.37 -8.13 4.51
C ALA A 93 0.09 -7.57 5.16
N ASP A 94 0.20 -6.93 6.33
CA ASP A 94 -0.89 -6.23 7.02
C ASP A 94 -1.00 -4.73 6.73
N ALA A 95 -0.21 -4.22 5.78
CA ALA A 95 -0.34 -2.87 5.27
C ALA A 95 -1.80 -2.59 4.83
N PRO A 96 -2.53 -1.68 5.51
CA PRO A 96 -3.95 -1.46 5.25
C PRO A 96 -4.21 -0.84 3.88
N TRP A 97 -3.17 -0.26 3.27
CA TRP A 97 -3.23 0.35 1.96
C TRP A 97 -2.97 -0.63 0.80
N ALA A 98 -2.45 -1.82 1.10
CA ALA A 98 -2.09 -2.82 0.12
C ALA A 98 -3.13 -3.95 0.06
N GLU A 99 -4.42 -3.61 -0.14
CA GLU A 99 -5.46 -4.63 -0.30
C GLU A 99 -5.10 -5.59 -1.44
N ILE A 100 -5.24 -6.90 -1.18
CA ILE A 100 -4.80 -7.97 -2.08
C ILE A 100 -5.52 -7.86 -3.43
N PHE A 101 -4.72 -7.68 -4.48
CA PHE A 101 -5.17 -7.57 -5.85
C PHE A 101 -5.45 -8.97 -6.42
N ASN A 102 -6.64 -9.52 -6.15
CA ASN A 102 -7.00 -10.84 -6.67
C ASN A 102 -7.29 -10.82 -8.19
N GLU A 103 -7.85 -9.75 -8.79
CA GLU A 103 -8.15 -9.65 -10.23
C GLU A 103 -8.37 -8.19 -10.72
N GLY A 104 -7.56 -7.66 -11.66
CA GLY A 104 -7.80 -6.34 -12.28
C GLY A 104 -6.60 -5.65 -12.95
N VAL A 105 -6.86 -4.56 -13.69
CA VAL A 105 -5.86 -3.54 -14.07
C VAL A 105 -5.91 -2.48 -12.98
N TYR A 106 -4.86 -2.34 -12.18
CA TYR A 106 -4.86 -1.48 -11.01
C TYR A 106 -4.01 -0.24 -11.23
N SER A 107 -4.65 0.92 -11.11
CA SER A 107 -3.99 2.22 -11.21
C SER A 107 -3.63 2.81 -9.86
N GLU A 108 -4.13 2.27 -8.74
CA GLU A 108 -4.02 2.88 -7.40
C GLU A 108 -4.04 1.87 -6.25
N THR A 109 -3.47 2.29 -5.12
CA THR A 109 -3.48 1.65 -3.79
C THR A 109 -4.55 2.29 -2.89
N GLY A 110 -4.72 1.80 -1.66
CA GLY A 110 -5.57 2.43 -0.64
C GLY A 110 -4.95 3.66 0.05
N ASN A 111 -3.77 4.14 -0.37
CA ASN A 111 -3.06 5.26 0.25
C ASN A 111 -2.87 6.43 -0.72
N ASP A 112 -3.52 7.56 -0.42
CA ASP A 112 -3.44 8.79 -1.22
C ASP A 112 -2.02 9.32 -1.38
N THR A 113 -1.17 9.17 -0.37
CA THR A 113 0.24 9.59 -0.45
C THR A 113 1.01 8.69 -1.42
N PHE A 114 0.84 7.37 -1.33
CA PHE A 114 1.45 6.42 -2.24
C PHE A 114 0.97 6.66 -3.68
N ASN A 115 -0.35 6.86 -3.87
CA ASN A 115 -0.95 7.16 -5.17
C ASN A 115 -0.44 8.49 -5.75
N GLY A 116 -0.33 9.53 -4.93
CA GLY A 116 0.23 10.81 -5.35
C GLY A 116 1.70 10.73 -5.77
N LEU A 117 2.49 9.88 -5.10
CA LEU A 117 3.87 9.59 -5.52
C LEU A 117 3.89 8.82 -6.84
N MET A 118 3.07 7.78 -7.00
CA MET A 118 2.95 7.04 -8.26
C MET A 118 2.57 7.97 -9.42
N GLU A 119 1.58 8.84 -9.25
CA GLU A 119 1.18 9.81 -10.26
C GLU A 119 2.32 10.79 -10.60
N SER A 120 2.98 11.35 -9.58
CA SER A 120 4.07 12.33 -9.73
C SER A 120 5.25 11.75 -10.52
N TYR A 121 5.56 10.48 -10.30
CA TYR A 121 6.65 9.77 -10.97
C TYR A 121 6.19 8.95 -12.19
N LYS A 122 4.89 9.00 -12.51
CA LYS A 122 4.27 8.27 -13.63
C LYS A 122 4.54 6.77 -13.59
N LEU A 123 4.28 6.17 -12.44
CA LEU A 123 4.50 4.76 -12.14
C LEU A 123 3.18 3.99 -12.19
N ASP A 124 3.20 2.85 -12.88
CA ASP A 124 2.06 1.95 -12.96
C ASP A 124 2.36 0.65 -12.20
N ILE A 125 1.36 0.12 -11.50
CA ILE A 125 1.45 -1.19 -10.85
C ILE A 125 1.39 -2.27 -11.94
N VAL A 126 2.44 -3.06 -12.09
CA VAL A 126 2.47 -4.14 -13.09
C VAL A 126 2.37 -5.53 -12.47
N GLN A 127 2.70 -5.67 -11.18
CA GLN A 127 2.61 -6.95 -10.47
C GLN A 127 2.55 -6.74 -8.94
N GLN A 128 1.81 -7.62 -8.26
CA GLN A 128 1.86 -7.82 -6.81
C GLN A 128 2.24 -9.27 -6.54
N PHE A 129 2.94 -9.53 -5.44
CA PHE A 129 3.34 -10.88 -5.05
C PHE A 129 3.51 -11.02 -3.55
N ALA A 130 3.33 -12.23 -3.03
CA ALA A 130 3.65 -12.55 -1.65
C ALA A 130 5.05 -13.16 -1.55
N ILE A 131 5.78 -12.78 -0.50
CA ILE A 131 7.11 -13.33 -0.18
C ILE A 131 6.93 -14.48 0.81
N ASP A 132 6.36 -14.18 1.98
CA ASP A 132 6.12 -15.14 3.06
C ASP A 132 4.73 -14.91 3.69
N GLU A 133 4.57 -15.08 5.01
CA GLU A 133 3.29 -14.86 5.71
C GLU A 133 3.15 -13.41 6.20
N ASP A 134 4.28 -12.71 6.37
CA ASP A 134 4.35 -11.38 6.96
C ASP A 134 4.74 -10.31 5.93
N ASN A 135 5.25 -10.72 4.74
CA ASN A 135 5.82 -9.82 3.75
C ASN A 135 5.25 -10.05 2.35
N GLU A 136 5.00 -8.94 1.65
CA GLU A 136 4.54 -8.87 0.28
C GLU A 136 5.36 -7.87 -0.54
N GLY A 137 5.11 -7.82 -1.85
CA GLY A 137 5.80 -6.94 -2.77
C GLY A 137 4.94 -6.45 -3.93
N LEU A 138 5.36 -5.31 -4.48
CA LEU A 138 4.73 -4.60 -5.60
C LEU A 138 5.80 -4.18 -6.59
N VAL A 139 5.48 -4.30 -7.87
CA VAL A 139 6.31 -3.86 -8.99
C VAL A 139 5.71 -2.63 -9.60
N LEU A 140 6.49 -1.56 -9.64
CA LEU A 140 6.15 -0.33 -10.33
C LEU A 140 7.03 -0.17 -11.58
N GLU A 141 6.36 -0.05 -12.73
CA GLU A 141 7.00 0.27 -14.00
C GLU A 141 6.71 1.75 -14.37
N PRO A 142 7.74 2.54 -14.73
CA PRO A 142 7.52 3.87 -15.26
C PRO A 142 6.84 3.82 -16.65
N ASN A 143 5.73 4.52 -16.82
CA ASN A 143 5.07 4.67 -18.13
C ASN A 143 5.73 5.74 -19.04
N ALA A 144 6.73 6.44 -18.51
CA ALA A 144 7.64 7.34 -19.20
C ALA A 144 9.05 7.21 -18.61
N ILE A 145 10.05 7.88 -19.21
CA ILE A 145 11.40 7.92 -18.64
C ILE A 145 11.33 8.49 -17.21
N LEU A 146 11.78 7.70 -16.23
CA LEU A 146 11.86 8.12 -14.85
C LEU A 146 13.07 9.05 -14.66
N GLU A 147 12.79 10.35 -14.60
CA GLU A 147 13.83 11.40 -14.52
C GLU A 147 14.66 11.31 -13.24
N ASN A 148 14.04 10.90 -12.13
CA ASN A 148 14.70 10.81 -10.84
C ASN A 148 14.31 9.53 -10.08
N PRO A 149 14.86 8.37 -10.47
CA PRO A 149 14.53 7.10 -9.83
C PRO A 149 14.99 7.03 -8.36
N VAL A 150 16.04 7.78 -8.04
CA VAL A 150 16.58 7.88 -6.67
C VAL A 150 15.56 8.56 -5.75
N GLU A 151 14.99 9.68 -6.18
CA GLU A 151 14.00 10.40 -5.38
C GLU A 151 12.69 9.63 -5.27
N ALA A 152 12.23 9.02 -6.36
CA ALA A 152 11.05 8.16 -6.33
C ALA A 152 11.20 7.02 -5.32
N ALA A 153 12.32 6.29 -5.37
CA ALA A 153 12.60 5.22 -4.43
C ALA A 153 12.74 5.72 -2.98
N ARG A 154 13.39 6.87 -2.79
CA ARG A 154 13.52 7.51 -1.47
C ARG A 154 12.16 7.83 -0.87
N GLU A 155 11.28 8.50 -1.61
CA GLU A 155 9.97 8.93 -1.12
C GLU A 155 9.02 7.77 -0.90
N LEU A 156 8.98 6.80 -1.81
CA LEU A 156 8.18 5.59 -1.65
C LEU A 156 8.63 4.77 -0.42
N SER A 157 9.93 4.74 -0.11
CA SER A 157 10.45 4.04 1.08
C SER A 157 10.09 4.71 2.41
N LEU A 158 9.50 5.91 2.39
CA LEU A 158 9.03 6.62 3.58
C LEU A 158 7.54 6.38 3.85
N VAL A 159 6.82 5.70 2.96
CA VAL A 159 5.40 5.38 3.18
C VAL A 159 5.29 4.33 4.30
N GLU A 160 4.27 4.48 5.15
CA GLU A 160 4.01 3.57 6.26
C GLU A 160 3.87 2.11 5.77
N ASN A 161 4.35 1.14 6.56
CA ASN A 161 4.41 -0.29 6.23
C ASN A 161 5.26 -0.67 5.00
N VAL A 162 5.88 0.29 4.29
CA VAL A 162 6.93 -0.02 3.32
C VAL A 162 8.22 -0.35 4.06
N LEU A 163 8.71 -1.57 3.85
CA LEU A 163 9.96 -2.07 4.43
C LEU A 163 11.16 -1.55 3.66
N MET A 164 11.10 -1.63 2.33
CA MET A 164 12.15 -1.12 1.45
C MET A 164 11.66 -0.93 0.02
N VAL A 165 12.39 -0.11 -0.73
CA VAL A 165 12.22 0.05 -2.18
C VAL A 165 13.53 -0.26 -2.88
N GLN A 166 13.49 -1.15 -3.85
CA GLN A 166 14.64 -1.57 -4.65
C GLN A 166 14.53 -0.95 -6.05
N ILE A 167 15.61 -0.32 -6.51
CA ILE A 167 15.76 0.08 -7.91
C ILE A 167 16.38 -1.10 -8.64
N LYS A 168 15.65 -1.68 -9.59
CA LYS A 168 16.11 -2.83 -10.38
C LYS A 168 16.30 -2.47 -11.84
N GLU A 169 17.29 -3.11 -12.45
CA GLU A 169 17.47 -3.06 -13.89
C GLU A 169 16.30 -3.74 -14.63
N VAL A 170 15.85 -3.16 -15.74
CA VAL A 170 14.89 -3.82 -16.62
C VAL A 170 15.67 -4.78 -17.53
N PRO A 171 15.31 -6.07 -17.59
CA PRO A 171 16.01 -7.03 -18.44
C PRO A 171 15.95 -6.58 -19.91
N GLN A 172 17.08 -6.70 -20.59
CA GLN A 172 17.12 -6.61 -22.04
C GLN A 172 16.56 -7.94 -22.60
N GLU A 173 15.81 -7.90 -23.70
CA GLU A 173 15.18 -9.11 -24.28
C GLU A 173 16.20 -10.23 -24.61
N ASP A 174 17.46 -9.86 -24.84
CA ASP A 174 18.56 -10.78 -25.12
C ASP A 174 18.96 -11.66 -23.92
N ASP A 175 18.75 -11.20 -22.69
CA ASP A 175 19.13 -11.93 -21.46
C ASP A 175 18.14 -13.05 -21.12
N LEU A 176 16.88 -12.91 -21.54
CA LEU A 176 15.80 -13.89 -21.29
C LEU A 176 15.93 -15.17 -22.12
N ASN A 177 16.72 -15.13 -23.20
CA ASN A 177 16.86 -16.26 -24.13
C ASN A 177 18.04 -17.19 -23.79
N THR A 178 18.80 -16.90 -22.73
CA THR A 178 20.00 -17.68 -22.33
C THR A 178 19.75 -18.65 -21.17
N THR A 179 18.59 -18.58 -20.51
CA THR A 179 18.20 -19.49 -19.42
C THR A 179 17.25 -20.61 -19.86
N ALA A 180 16.73 -20.57 -21.09
CA ALA A 180 15.88 -21.63 -21.65
C ALA A 180 16.67 -22.81 -22.29
N ASP A 181 17.98 -22.65 -22.50
CA ASP A 181 18.87 -23.66 -23.10
C ASP A 181 19.99 -24.05 -22.13
N VAL A 182 19.66 -24.68 -21.01
CA VAL A 182 20.62 -25.51 -20.26
C VAL A 182 19.96 -26.82 -19.85
N ASN A 183 20.18 -27.83 -20.71
CA ASN A 183 19.97 -29.29 -20.60
C ASN A 183 19.32 -29.87 -19.33
#